data_AF-A0A952IFT4-F1
#
_entry.id   AF-A0A952IFT4-F1
#
_cell.length_a   1.000
_cell.length_b   1.000
_cell.length_c   1.000
_cell.angle_alpha   90.00
_cell.angle_beta   90.00
_cell.angle_gamma   90.00
#
_symmetry.space_group_name_H-M   'P 1'
#
loop_
_entity.id
_entity.type
_entity.pdbx_description
1 polymer ?
#
loop_
_entity_poly.entity_id
_entity_poly.type
_entity_poly.pdbx_seq_one_letter_code
_entity_poly.pdbx_strand_id
1 'polypeptide(L)'
;MASLQSLHWIPLALLALLSMGLGNFILKLATHLGYQSLHATLLVFLATGLMGLILWVLYRPTLSNLTANIPGAAMAVLAGILLAIGVWLLILAYAHPQAKTGVATALLNSNFALVVLLSYVFLQETLTLKQFVGLGAVLAGILLLV
;
A
#
# COMPACT_ATOMS: atom_id res chain seq x y z
N MET A 1 -11.79 -1.39 22.50
CA MET A 1 -12.10 -0.89 21.14
C MET A 1 -12.19 0.65 21.06
N ALA A 2 -12.39 1.37 22.17
CA ALA A 2 -12.52 2.83 22.18
C ALA A 2 -11.23 3.63 21.81
N SER A 3 -10.04 3.01 21.70
CA SER A 3 -8.77 3.74 21.54
C SER A 3 -8.26 3.91 20.10
N LEU A 4 -8.66 3.06 19.15
CA LEU A 4 -8.24 3.16 17.74
C LEU A 4 -9.23 3.98 16.90
N GLN A 5 -10.54 3.89 17.22
CA GLN A 5 -11.56 4.71 16.58
C GLN A 5 -11.51 6.18 17.02
N SER A 6 -10.90 6.48 18.18
CA SER A 6 -10.68 7.84 18.67
C SER A 6 -9.49 8.54 18.01
N LEU A 7 -8.61 7.80 17.32
CA LEU A 7 -7.48 8.37 16.60
C LEU A 7 -7.97 8.98 15.30
N HIS A 8 -7.59 10.24 15.05
CA HIS A 8 -7.82 10.84 13.75
C HIS A 8 -7.07 10.05 12.67
N TRP A 9 -7.77 9.71 11.59
CA TRP A 9 -7.24 8.89 10.50
C TRP A 9 -6.11 9.59 9.70
N ILE A 10 -6.05 10.93 9.72
CA ILE A 10 -5.05 11.72 8.98
C ILE A 10 -3.62 11.42 9.47
N PRO A 11 -3.28 11.53 10.77
CA PRO A 11 -1.97 11.10 11.28
C PRO A 11 -1.60 9.67 10.92
N LEU A 12 -2.56 8.74 10.96
CA LEU A 12 -2.32 7.34 10.59
C LEU A 12 -1.97 7.20 9.10
N ALA A 13 -2.67 7.92 8.22
CA ALA A 13 -2.38 7.95 6.79
C ALA A 13 -1.00 8.58 6.50
N LEU A 14 -0.62 9.62 7.24
CA LEU A 14 0.72 10.23 7.13
C LEU A 14 1.83 9.29 7.59
N LEU A 15 1.64 8.59 8.70
CA LEU A 15 2.59 7.58 9.17
C LEU A 15 2.71 6.41 8.20
N ALA A 16 1.59 5.99 7.58
CA ALA A 16 1.61 4.99 6.52
C ALA A 16 2.43 5.48 5.30
N LEU A 17 2.20 6.72 4.85
CA LEU A 17 2.96 7.33 3.76
C LEU A 17 4.46 7.37 4.05
N LEU A 18 4.87 7.79 5.26
CA LEU A 18 6.27 7.82 5.67
C LEU A 18 6.88 6.41 5.69
N SER A 19 6.17 5.45 6.28
CA SER A 19 6.63 4.07 6.38
C SER A 19 6.78 3.41 5.00
N MET A 20 5.80 3.62 4.12
CA MET A 20 5.84 3.11 2.74
C MET A 20 6.95 3.79 1.93
N GLY A 21 7.11 5.10 2.05
CA GLY A 21 8.16 5.85 1.36
C GLY A 21 9.56 5.40 1.75
N LEU A 22 9.81 5.27 3.06
CA LEU A 22 11.08 4.75 3.59
C LEU A 22 11.31 3.29 3.15
N GLY A 23 10.29 2.44 3.25
CA GLY A 23 10.38 1.04 2.81
C GLY A 23 10.75 0.91 1.34
N ASN A 24 10.10 1.69 0.46
CA ASN A 24 10.38 1.71 -0.98
C ASN A 24 11.80 2.20 -1.28
N PHE A 25 12.29 3.22 -0.57
CA PHE A 25 13.67 3.70 -0.71
C PHE A 25 14.69 2.63 -0.30
N ILE A 26 14.49 2.00 0.87
CA ILE A 26 15.37 0.93 1.37
C ILE A 26 15.37 -0.26 0.41
N LEU A 27 14.23 -0.59 -0.18
CA LEU A 27 14.10 -1.67 -1.16
C LEU A 27 14.88 -1.38 -2.43
N LYS A 28 14.79 -0.15 -2.97
CA LYS A 28 15.65 0.27 -4.08
C LYS A 28 17.13 0.23 -3.67
N LEU A 29 17.48 0.71 -2.48
CA LEU A 29 18.86 0.67 -1.99
C LEU A 29 19.40 -0.77 -1.97
N ALA A 30 18.60 -1.74 -1.51
CA ALA A 30 18.98 -3.15 -1.56
C ALA A 30 19.28 -3.62 -2.99
N THR A 31 18.43 -3.27 -3.97
CA THR A 31 18.70 -3.59 -5.38
C THR A 31 19.96 -2.91 -5.92
N HIS A 32 20.24 -1.68 -5.47
CA HIS A 32 21.44 -0.94 -5.87
C HIS A 32 22.73 -1.54 -5.29
N LEU A 33 22.64 -2.13 -4.09
CA LEU A 33 23.72 -2.91 -3.47
C LEU A 33 23.94 -4.29 -4.12
N GLY A 34 23.28 -4.58 -5.24
CA GLY A 34 23.41 -5.84 -5.98
C GLY A 34 22.58 -6.98 -5.42
N TYR A 35 21.66 -6.71 -4.48
CA TYR A 35 20.77 -7.75 -3.96
C TYR A 35 19.75 -8.17 -5.01
N GLN A 36 19.66 -9.46 -5.28
CA GLN A 36 18.77 -9.99 -6.31
C GLN A 36 17.30 -9.73 -5.97
N SER A 37 16.54 -9.26 -6.96
CA SER A 37 15.12 -8.89 -6.84
C SER A 37 14.24 -10.00 -6.25
N LEU A 38 14.48 -11.26 -6.64
CA LEU A 38 13.74 -12.40 -6.10
C LEU A 38 13.97 -12.58 -4.59
N HIS A 39 15.23 -12.51 -4.16
CA HIS A 39 15.58 -12.61 -2.73
C HIS A 39 15.02 -11.43 -1.93
N ALA A 40 15.08 -10.22 -2.48
CA ALA A 40 14.48 -9.02 -1.86
C ALA A 40 12.98 -9.22 -1.63
N THR A 41 12.27 -9.73 -2.65
CA THR A 41 10.84 -10.00 -2.60
C THR A 41 10.50 -11.02 -1.52
N LEU A 42 11.23 -12.13 -1.46
CA LEU A 42 11.02 -13.17 -0.46
C LEU A 42 11.21 -12.64 0.96
N LEU A 43 12.27 -11.86 1.20
CA LEU A 43 12.52 -11.28 2.53
C LEU A 43 11.44 -10.26 2.92
N VAL A 44 10.98 -9.43 1.99
CA VAL A 44 9.87 -8.50 2.25
C VAL A 44 8.61 -9.27 2.65
N PHE A 45 8.25 -10.33 1.91
CA PHE A 45 7.07 -11.13 2.23
C PHE A 45 7.21 -11.87 3.56
N LEU A 46 8.38 -12.44 3.86
CA LEU A 46 8.64 -13.07 5.17
C LEU A 46 8.52 -12.05 6.31
N ALA A 47 9.08 -10.85 6.16
CA ALA A 47 8.98 -9.80 7.17
C ALA A 47 7.53 -9.34 7.38
N THR A 48 6.75 -9.17 6.31
CA THR A 48 5.32 -8.81 6.41
C THR A 48 4.47 -9.94 7.02
N GLY A 49 4.76 -11.20 6.69
CA GLY A 49 4.10 -12.36 7.29
C GLY A 49 4.39 -12.48 8.79
N LEU A 50 5.65 -12.26 9.20
CA LEU A 50 6.04 -12.23 10.60
C LEU A 50 5.31 -11.10 11.35
N MET A 51 5.21 -9.90 10.76
CA MET A 51 4.42 -8.81 11.33
C MET A 51 2.95 -9.20 11.48
N GLY A 52 2.36 -9.87 10.49
CA GLY A 52 1.00 -10.40 10.57
C GLY A 52 0.81 -11.39 11.72
N LEU A 53 1.77 -12.29 11.94
CA LEU A 53 1.76 -13.24 13.06
C LEU A 53 1.88 -12.52 14.42
N ILE A 54 2.75 -11.52 14.53
CA ILE A 54 2.88 -10.70 15.74
C ILE A 54 1.55 -10.02 16.06
N LEU A 55 0.93 -9.37 15.08
CA LEU A 55 -0.38 -8.74 15.24
C LEU A 55 -1.45 -9.77 15.64
N TRP A 56 -1.45 -10.95 15.01
CA TRP A 56 -2.37 -12.02 15.37
C TRP A 56 -2.23 -12.45 16.84
N VAL A 57 -0.99 -12.62 17.34
CA VAL A 57 -0.73 -12.96 18.75
C VAL A 57 -1.19 -11.84 19.68
N LEU A 58 -0.83 -10.58 19.38
CA LEU A 58 -1.17 -9.42 20.22
C LEU A 58 -2.68 -9.19 20.33
N TYR A 59 -3.43 -9.43 19.24
CA TYR A 59 -4.87 -9.19 19.19
C TYR A 59 -5.72 -10.46 19.34
N ARG A 60 -5.13 -11.62 19.62
CA ARG A 60 -5.83 -12.91 19.76
C ARG A 60 -7.08 -12.87 20.67
N PRO A 61 -7.07 -12.22 21.85
CA PRO A 61 -8.27 -12.15 22.71
C PRO A 61 -9.39 -11.30 22.14
N THR A 62 -9.06 -10.38 21.22
CA THR A 62 -10.05 -9.56 20.52
C THR A 62 -10.62 -10.32 19.32
N LEU A 63 -9.77 -11.10 18.63
CA LEU A 63 -10.17 -11.92 17.48
C LEU A 63 -11.20 -13.01 17.85
N SER A 64 -11.13 -13.57 19.06
CA SER A 64 -12.10 -14.57 19.53
C SER A 64 -13.52 -14.03 19.72
N ASN A 65 -13.68 -12.70 19.78
CA ASN A 65 -14.98 -12.04 19.94
C ASN A 65 -15.53 -11.48 18.62
N LEU A 66 -14.83 -11.69 17.50
CA LEU A 66 -15.29 -11.25 16.19
C LEU A 66 -16.30 -12.25 15.62
N THR A 67 -17.39 -11.73 15.05
CA THR A 67 -18.32 -12.55 14.27
C THR A 67 -17.64 -12.98 12.97
N ALA A 68 -17.91 -14.21 12.53
CA ALA A 68 -17.34 -14.76 11.30
C ALA A 68 -17.91 -14.03 10.07
N ASN A 69 -17.19 -13.02 9.57
CA ASN A 69 -17.48 -12.33 8.31
C ASN A 69 -16.67 -12.97 7.17
N ILE A 70 -17.16 -14.09 6.63
CA ILE A 70 -16.48 -14.84 5.57
C ILE A 70 -16.26 -13.97 4.30
N PRO A 71 -17.25 -13.21 3.80
CA PRO A 71 -17.03 -12.33 2.65
C PRO A 71 -15.94 -11.27 2.89
N GLY A 72 -15.95 -10.63 4.07
CA GLY A 72 -14.93 -9.66 4.45
C GLY A 72 -13.53 -10.29 4.53
N ALA A 73 -13.43 -11.50 5.09
CA ALA A 73 -12.19 -12.24 5.15
C ALA A 73 -11.67 -12.59 3.74
N ALA A 74 -12.55 -13.04 2.83
CA ALA A 74 -12.19 -13.33 1.45
C ALA A 74 -11.68 -12.09 0.71
N MET A 75 -12.33 -10.93 0.89
CA MET A 75 -11.86 -9.66 0.32
C MET A 75 -10.51 -9.22 0.89
N ALA A 76 -10.28 -9.40 2.20
CA ALA A 76 -8.99 -9.09 2.83
C ALA A 76 -7.85 -9.99 2.30
N VAL A 77 -8.13 -11.29 2.10
CA VAL A 77 -7.16 -12.22 1.49
C VAL A 77 -6.85 -11.81 0.05
N LEU A 78 -7.88 -11.52 -0.75
CA LEU A 78 -7.69 -11.06 -2.13
C LEU A 78 -6.88 -9.77 -2.20
N ALA A 79 -7.18 -8.80 -1.33
CA ALA A 79 -6.41 -7.56 -1.21
C ALA A 79 -4.94 -7.84 -0.87
N GLY A 80 -4.66 -8.76 0.08
CA GLY A 80 -3.30 -9.18 0.41
C GLY A 80 -2.54 -9.78 -0.76
N ILE A 81 -3.19 -10.64 -1.55
CA ILE A 81 -2.60 -11.25 -2.76
C ILE A 81 -2.28 -10.16 -3.81
N LEU A 82 -3.22 -9.25 -4.08
CA LEU A 82 -3.02 -8.17 -5.05
C LEU A 82 -1.91 -7.21 -4.61
N LEU A 83 -1.83 -6.89 -3.31
CA LEU A 83 -0.76 -6.08 -2.75
C LEU A 83 0.60 -6.77 -2.89
N ALA A 84 0.68 -8.08 -2.63
CA ALA A 84 1.91 -8.85 -2.82
C ALA A 84 2.37 -8.83 -4.28
N ILE A 85 1.45 -9.05 -5.23
CA ILE A 85 1.74 -8.94 -6.66
C ILE A 85 2.25 -7.53 -6.99
N GLY A 86 1.59 -6.49 -6.49
CA GLY A 86 2.00 -5.09 -6.71
C GLY A 86 3.41 -4.80 -6.20
N VAL A 87 3.75 -5.26 -4.99
CA VAL A 87 5.11 -5.10 -4.42
C VAL A 87 6.14 -5.86 -5.24
N TRP A 88 5.83 -7.08 -5.69
CA TRP A 88 6.73 -7.85 -6.54
C TRP A 88 7.01 -7.13 -7.87
N LEU A 89 5.96 -6.62 -8.54
CA LEU A 89 6.10 -5.85 -9.77
C LEU A 89 6.90 -4.55 -9.56
N LEU A 90 6.74 -3.88 -8.41
CA LEU A 90 7.55 -2.71 -8.06
C LEU A 90 9.04 -3.06 -7.92
N ILE A 91 9.37 -4.18 -7.27
CA ILE A 91 10.75 -4.63 -7.12
C ILE A 91 11.38 -4.93 -8.49
N LEU A 92 10.62 -5.55 -9.40
CA LEU A 92 11.06 -5.77 -10.78
C LEU A 92 11.28 -4.44 -11.51
N ALA A 93 10.38 -3.46 -11.34
CA ALA A 93 10.56 -2.13 -11.89
C ALA A 93 11.83 -1.46 -11.35
N TYR A 94 12.11 -1.55 -10.04
CA TYR A 94 13.35 -1.02 -9.45
C TYR A 94 14.62 -1.72 -9.94
N ALA A 95 14.53 -2.97 -10.36
CA ALA A 95 15.67 -3.70 -10.94
C ALA A 95 15.98 -3.25 -12.38
N HIS A 96 15.05 -2.57 -13.06
CA HIS A 96 15.25 -2.15 -14.44
C HIS A 96 16.29 -1.02 -14.53
N PRO A 97 17.30 -1.10 -15.43
CA PRO A 97 18.41 -0.14 -15.49
C PRO A 97 17.98 1.32 -15.70
N GLN A 98 16.90 1.53 -16.45
CA GLN A 98 16.39 2.87 -16.78
C GLN A 98 15.39 3.40 -15.75
N ALA A 99 14.98 2.59 -14.77
CA ALA A 99 13.95 2.99 -13.83
C ALA A 99 14.48 3.97 -12.77
N LYS A 100 13.99 5.20 -12.84
CA LYS A 100 14.15 6.20 -11.79
C LYS A 100 13.18 5.88 -10.64
N THR A 101 13.71 5.72 -9.44
CA THR A 101 12.94 5.35 -8.24
C THR A 101 11.77 6.29 -7.97
N GLY A 102 11.99 7.60 -8.14
CA GLY A 102 10.95 8.62 -7.97
C GLY A 102 9.78 8.42 -8.95
N VAL A 103 10.09 8.11 -10.21
CA VAL A 103 9.08 7.90 -11.26
C VAL A 103 8.28 6.63 -11.03
N ALA A 104 8.96 5.51 -10.79
CA ALA A 104 8.30 4.23 -10.52
C ALA A 104 7.41 4.31 -9.25
N THR A 105 7.88 5.00 -8.20
CA THR A 105 7.11 5.19 -6.97
C THR A 105 5.93 6.14 -7.17
N ALA A 106 6.09 7.22 -7.93
CA ALA A 106 5.00 8.14 -8.26
C ALA A 106 3.89 7.43 -9.05
N LEU A 107 4.26 6.60 -10.04
CA LEU A 107 3.32 5.77 -10.79
C LEU A 107 2.60 4.76 -9.88
N LEU A 108 3.32 4.05 -9.01
CA LEU A 108 2.69 3.15 -8.03
C LEU A 108 1.68 3.91 -7.16
N ASN A 109 2.09 5.05 -6.61
CA ASN A 109 1.25 5.83 -5.71
C ASN A 109 0.03 6.41 -6.42
N SER A 110 0.04 6.57 -7.75
CA SER A 110 -1.14 6.99 -8.53
C SER A 110 -2.33 6.02 -8.44
N ASN A 111 -2.14 4.83 -7.83
CA ASN A 111 -3.21 3.88 -7.55
C ASN A 111 -4.37 4.50 -6.74
N PHE A 112 -4.17 5.62 -6.04
CA PHE A 112 -5.26 6.36 -5.37
C PHE A 112 -6.35 6.78 -6.37
N ALA A 113 -6.03 7.06 -7.63
CA ALA A 113 -7.02 7.39 -8.65
C ALA A 113 -7.91 6.19 -8.98
N LEU A 114 -7.32 4.99 -9.05
CA LEU A 114 -8.07 3.74 -9.20
C LEU A 114 -8.95 3.49 -7.97
N VAL A 115 -8.42 3.69 -6.76
CA VAL A 115 -9.20 3.56 -5.52
C VAL A 115 -10.38 4.52 -5.52
N VAL A 116 -10.19 5.80 -5.88
CA VAL A 116 -11.26 6.79 -6.00
C VAL A 116 -12.33 6.35 -6.99
N LEU A 117 -11.93 5.86 -8.16
CA LEU A 117 -12.87 5.40 -9.18
C LEU A 117 -13.68 4.20 -8.68
N LEU A 118 -13.02 3.22 -8.07
CA LEU A 118 -13.68 2.03 -7.52
C LEU A 118 -14.57 2.39 -6.31
N SER A 119 -14.15 3.31 -5.45
CA SER A 119 -14.96 3.85 -4.36
C SER A 119 -16.22 4.53 -4.88
N TYR A 120 -16.09 5.34 -5.94
CA TYR A 120 -17.24 6.00 -6.57
C TYR A 120 -18.24 4.97 -7.14
N VAL A 121 -17.73 3.93 -7.82
CA VAL A 121 -18.56 2.92 -8.49
C VAL A 121 -19.18 1.92 -7.51
N PHE A 122 -18.40 1.38 -6.58
CA PHE A 122 -18.80 0.25 -5.73
C PHE A 122 -19.22 0.66 -4.32
N LEU A 123 -18.64 1.73 -3.77
CA LEU A 123 -18.94 2.22 -2.42
C LEU A 123 -19.89 3.42 -2.43
N GLN A 124 -20.23 3.95 -3.62
CA GLN A 124 -21.09 5.11 -3.81
C GLN A 124 -20.57 6.36 -3.07
N GLU A 125 -19.26 6.45 -2.85
CA GLU A 125 -18.64 7.63 -2.26
C GLU A 125 -18.66 8.80 -3.26
N THR A 126 -19.01 10.00 -2.80
CA THR A 126 -19.02 11.19 -3.65
C THR A 126 -17.87 12.12 -3.29
N LEU A 127 -17.20 12.65 -4.31
CA LEU A 127 -16.15 13.65 -4.14
C LEU A 127 -16.68 15.05 -4.41
N THR A 128 -16.20 15.99 -3.60
CA THR A 128 -16.42 17.41 -3.85
C THR A 128 -15.61 17.89 -5.05
N LEU A 129 -16.04 18.97 -5.70
CA LEU A 129 -15.30 19.56 -6.82
C LEU A 129 -13.84 19.89 -6.46
N LYS A 130 -13.58 20.33 -5.22
CA LYS A 130 -12.22 20.62 -4.73
C LYS A 130 -11.35 19.36 -4.71
N GLN A 131 -11.90 18.21 -4.34
CA GLN A 131 -11.19 16.93 -4.34
C GLN A 131 -10.91 16.45 -5.77
N PHE A 132 -11.84 16.66 -6.72
CA PHE A 132 -11.59 16.37 -8.13
C PHE A 132 -10.46 17.23 -8.72
N VAL A 133 -10.46 18.54 -8.42
CA VAL A 133 -9.37 19.44 -8.85
C VAL A 133 -8.03 18.99 -8.25
N GLY A 134 -8.01 18.62 -6.96
CA GLY A 134 -6.82 18.08 -6.31
C GLY A 134 -6.31 16.78 -6.97
N LEU A 135 -7.21 15.84 -7.22
CA LEU A 135 -6.92 14.58 -7.93
C LEU A 135 -6.31 14.86 -9.32
N GLY A 136 -6.93 15.76 -10.10
CA GLY A 136 -6.44 16.15 -11.42
C GLY A 136 -5.04 16.78 -11.37
N ALA A 137 -4.79 17.67 -10.41
CA ALA A 137 -3.48 18.30 -10.23
C ALA A 137 -2.38 17.27 -9.90
N VAL A 138 -2.66 16.30 -9.02
CA VAL A 138 -1.71 15.24 -8.68
C VAL A 138 -1.41 14.36 -9.90
N LEU A 139 -2.45 13.94 -10.65
CA LEU A 139 -2.26 13.14 -11.85
C LEU A 139 -1.45 13.88 -12.93
N ALA A 140 -1.73 15.16 -13.15
CA ALA A 140 -0.95 15.99 -14.06
C ALA A 140 0.53 16.08 -13.63
N GLY A 141 0.79 16.24 -12.33
CA GLY A 141 2.15 16.24 -11.79
C GLY A 141 2.90 14.93 -12.02
N ILE A 142 2.22 13.78 -11.91
CA ILE A 142 2.80 12.47 -12.21
C ILE A 142 3.10 12.32 -13.70
N LEU A 143 2.18 12.74 -14.58
CA LEU A 143 2.38 12.69 -16.03
C LEU A 143 3.57 13.55 -16.49
N LEU A 144 3.83 14.68 -15.84
CA LEU A 144 5.00 15.53 -16.14
C LEU A 144 6.34 14.90 -15.70
N LEU A 145 6.29 13.92 -14.79
CA LEU A 145 7.46 13.31 -14.19
C LEU A 145 7.91 12.03 -14.93
N VAL A 146 7.03 11.45 -15.75
CA VAL A 146 7.28 10.26 -16.60
C VAL A 146 7.89 10.70 -17.93
#